data_AF-A0A2X3JBT7-F1
#
_entry.id   AF-A0A2X3JBT7-F1
#
_cell.length_a   1.000
_cell.length_b   1.000
_cell.length_c   1.000
_cell.angle_alpha   90.00
_cell.angle_beta   90.00
_cell.angle_gamma   90.00
#
_symmetry.space_group_name_H-M   'P 1'
#
loop_
_entity.id
_entity.type
_entity.pdbx_description
1 polymer ?
#
loop_
_entity_poly.entity_id
_entity_poly.type
_entity_poly.pdbx_seq_one_letter_code
_entity_poly.pdbx_strand_id
1 'polypeptide(L)' 'MFKGERFETLAGGQLQSEGNMLLQANNSVTLSGTQAAKGAFTVNTDSLTHRGNTKGIAVTIGAKTARHQRKYSG' A
#
# COMPACT_ATOMS: atom_id res chain seq x y z
N MET A 1 -11.36 6.30 -1.05
CA MET A 1 -10.70 5.73 -2.25
C MET A 1 -9.69 6.75 -2.76
N PHE A 2 -8.46 6.34 -3.08
CA PHE A 2 -7.49 7.18 -3.76
C PHE A 2 -7.35 6.75 -5.23
N LYS A 3 -7.27 7.71 -6.15
CA LYS A 3 -6.96 7.48 -7.57
C LYS A 3 -5.98 8.56 -8.06
N GLY A 4 -4.89 8.17 -8.71
CA GLY A 4 -3.92 9.12 -9.26
C GLY A 4 -2.82 8.47 -10.09
N GLU A 5 -1.74 9.22 -10.37
CA GLU A 5 -0.56 8.68 -11.05
C GLU A 5 0.42 8.02 -10.07
N ARG A 6 0.63 8.64 -8.91
CA ARG A 6 1.53 8.15 -7.85
C ARG A 6 0.91 8.30 -6.47
N PHE A 7 1.16 7.33 -5.60
CA PHE A 7 0.77 7.38 -4.19
C PHE A 7 1.91 6.94 -3.28
N GLU A 8 2.15 7.66 -2.20
CA GLU A 8 3.22 7.34 -1.25
C GLU A 8 2.77 7.49 0.20
N THR A 9 3.17 6.52 1.03
CA THR A 9 3.19 6.70 2.49
C THR A 9 4.63 6.77 2.96
N LEU A 10 4.90 7.72 3.85
CA LEU A 10 6.19 7.89 4.48
C LEU A 10 6.40 6.84 5.58
N ALA A 11 7.66 6.58 5.92
CA ALA A 11 8.00 5.76 7.09
C ALA A 11 7.37 6.37 8.35
N GLY A 12 6.73 5.53 9.17
CA GLY A 12 5.99 5.98 10.37
C GLY A 12 4.59 6.55 10.07
N GLY A 13 4.31 6.96 8.82
CA GLY A 13 3.00 7.44 8.41
C GLY A 13 1.91 6.38 8.58
N GLN A 14 0.70 6.82 8.92
CA GLN A 14 -0.45 5.95 9.16
C GLN A 14 -1.56 6.26 8.15
N LEU A 15 -2.09 5.23 7.52
CA LEU A 15 -3.31 5.31 6.73
C LEU A 15 -4.31 4.32 7.33
N GLN A 16 -5.43 4.82 7.83
CA GLN A 16 -6.43 4.02 8.54
C GLN A 16 -7.80 4.15 7.87
N SER A 17 -8.55 3.06 7.80
CA SER A 17 -9.94 3.04 7.34
C SER A 17 -10.76 2.11 8.23
N GLU A 18 -11.92 2.60 8.68
CA GLU A 18 -12.91 1.80 9.41
C GLU A 18 -13.66 0.81 8.51
N GLY A 19 -13.47 0.92 7.19
CA GLY A 19 -14.02 -0.01 6.20
C GLY A 19 -12.94 -0.46 5.22
N ASN A 20 -13.30 -0.57 3.94
CA ASN A 20 -12.36 -0.94 2.89
C ASN A 20 -11.37 0.20 2.59
N MET A 21 -10.21 -0.16 2.06
CA MET A 21 -9.21 0.76 1.56
C MET A 21 -8.82 0.37 0.14
N LEU A 22 -9.08 1.28 -0.80
CA LEU A 22 -8.69 1.13 -2.21
C LEU A 22 -7.69 2.23 -2.59
N LEU A 23 -6.49 1.79 -2.95
CA LEU A 23 -5.41 2.63 -3.48
C LEU A 23 -5.20 2.30 -4.96
N GLN A 24 -5.53 3.24 -5.84
CA GLN A 24 -5.32 3.08 -7.28
C GLN A 24 -4.33 4.13 -7.76
N ALA A 25 -3.20 3.70 -8.32
CA ALA A 25 -2.25 4.62 -8.93
C ALA A 25 -1.71 4.02 -10.23
N ASN A 26 -1.86 4.70 -11.36
CA ASN A 26 -1.50 4.14 -12.66
C ASN A 26 -0.01 3.74 -12.72
N ASN A 27 0.89 4.65 -12.30
CA ASN A 27 2.33 4.42 -12.40
C ASN A 27 2.88 3.66 -11.19
N SER A 28 2.78 4.24 -9.98
CA SER A 28 3.48 3.65 -8.84
C SER A 28 2.83 3.90 -7.49
N VAL A 29 2.93 2.90 -6.61
CA VAL A 29 2.60 2.99 -5.19
C VAL A 29 3.81 2.64 -4.32
N THR A 30 4.17 3.53 -3.40
CA THR A 30 5.19 3.27 -2.36
C THR A 30 4.54 3.21 -0.98
N LEU A 31 4.58 2.05 -0.33
CA LEU A 31 4.03 1.84 1.01
C LEU A 31 5.17 1.65 2.03
N SER A 32 5.57 2.74 2.69
CA SER A 32 6.61 2.71 3.74
C SER A 32 6.06 2.86 5.16
N GLY A 33 4.80 3.29 5.29
CA GLY A 33 4.10 3.45 6.57
C GLY A 33 3.29 2.23 6.99
N THR A 34 2.32 2.43 7.88
CA THR A 34 1.31 1.42 8.21
C THR A 34 0.00 1.72 7.49
N GLN A 35 -0.55 0.73 6.80
CA GLN A 35 -1.89 0.80 6.20
C GLN A 35 -2.79 -0.19 6.93
N ALA A 36 -3.83 0.29 7.59
CA ALA A 36 -4.76 -0.53 8.34
C ALA A 36 -6.19 -0.30 7.85
N ALA A 37 -6.77 -1.31 7.20
CA ALA A 37 -8.19 -1.36 6.89
C ALA A 37 -8.87 -2.32 7.87
N LYS A 38 -9.99 -1.92 8.47
CA LYS A 38 -10.86 -2.89 9.16
C LYS A 38 -11.55 -3.82 8.17
N GLY A 39 -11.77 -3.37 6.94
CA GLY A 39 -12.26 -4.17 5.82
C GLY A 39 -11.13 -4.73 4.93
N ALA A 40 -11.42 -4.84 3.63
CA ALA A 40 -10.43 -5.25 2.63
C ALA A 40 -9.45 -4.10 2.30
N PHE A 41 -8.18 -4.43 2.14
CA PHE A 41 -7.16 -3.56 1.58
C PHE A 41 -6.83 -3.99 0.15
N THR A 42 -6.99 -3.09 -0.81
CA THR A 42 -6.70 -3.34 -2.24
C THR A 42 -5.77 -2.25 -2.77
N VAL A 43 -4.71 -2.67 -3.47
CA VAL A 43 -3.82 -1.78 -4.21
C VAL A 43 -3.76 -2.20 -5.68
N ASN A 44 -4.01 -1.26 -6.60
CA ASN A 44 -3.93 -1.47 -8.04
C ASN A 44 -2.95 -0.47 -8.66
N THR A 45 -1.87 -0.95 -9.28
CA THR A 45 -0.82 -0.10 -9.85
C THR A 45 0.07 -0.82 -10.87
N ASP A 46 0.89 -0.10 -11.63
CA ASP A 46 1.93 -0.74 -12.44
C ASP A 46 3.11 -1.21 -11.59
N SER A 47 3.54 -0.40 -10.61
CA SER A 47 4.69 -0.71 -9.74
C SER A 47 4.38 -0.51 -8.26
N LEU A 48 4.52 -1.58 -7.47
CA LEU A 48 4.40 -1.53 -6.01
C LEU A 48 5.76 -1.72 -5.35
N THR A 49 6.18 -0.73 -4.55
CA THR A 49 7.24 -0.90 -3.55
C THR A 49 6.65 -0.92 -2.16
N HIS A 50 6.79 -2.05 -1.45
CA HIS A 50 6.28 -2.22 -0.09
C HIS A 50 7.42 -2.42 0.90
N ARG A 51 7.52 -1.55 1.90
CA ARG A 51 8.54 -1.58 2.96
C ARG A 51 7.95 -1.36 4.36
N GLY A 52 6.63 -1.19 4.43
CA GLY A 52 5.87 -0.88 5.63
C GLY A 52 5.10 -2.07 6.17
N ASN A 53 3.99 -1.81 6.85
CA ASN A 53 3.06 -2.83 7.35
C ASN A 53 1.67 -2.60 6.75
N THR A 54 1.03 -3.65 6.27
CA THR A 54 -0.34 -3.58 5.73
C THR A 54 -1.20 -4.64 6.41
N LYS A 55 -2.36 -4.23 6.92
CA LYS A 55 -3.36 -5.12 7.52
C LYS A 55 -4.75 -4.82 6.96
N GLY A 56 -5.48 -5.89 6.68
CA GLY A 56 -6.88 -5.91 6.29
C GLY A 56 -7.48 -7.30 6.56
N ILE A 57 -8.80 -7.43 6.51
CA ILE A 57 -9.46 -8.76 6.51
C ILE A 57 -9.01 -9.57 5.28
N ALA A 58 -8.81 -8.88 4.17
CA ALA A 58 -8.18 -9.40 2.97
C ALA A 58 -7.21 -8.35 2.43
N VAL A 59 -6.09 -8.81 1.86
CA VAL A 59 -5.10 -7.96 1.19
C VAL A 59 -5.00 -8.41 -0.26
N THR A 60 -5.40 -7.55 -1.18
CA THR A 60 -5.33 -7.79 -2.63
C THR A 60 -4.30 -6.86 -3.25
N ILE A 61 -3.37 -7.42 -4.02
CA ILE A 61 -2.32 -6.69 -4.72
C ILE A 61 -2.48 -6.94 -6.22
N GLY A 62 -2.98 -5.95 -6.95
CA GLY A 62 -2.97 -5.90 -8.40
C GLY A 62 -1.80 -5.03 -8.88
N ALA A 63 -0.61 -5.62 -9.01
CA ALA A 63 0.55 -4.89 -9.51
C ALA A 63 1.22 -5.64 -10.67
N LYS A 64 1.63 -4.93 -11.74
CA LYS A 64 2.44 -5.56 -12.81
C LYS A 64 3.79 -6.00 -12.27
N THR A 65 4.38 -5.17 -11.41
CA THR A 65 5.59 -5.49 -10.66
C THR A 65 5.39 -5.16 -9.19
N ALA A 66 5.81 -6.07 -8.32
CA ALA A 66 5.75 -5.89 -6.88
C ALA A 66 7.10 -6.25 -6.25
N ARG A 67 7.63 -5.33 -5.44
CA ARG A 67 8.85 -5.54 -4.66
C ARG A 67 8.57 -5.28 -3.19
N HIS A 68 8.75 -6.32 -2.38
CA HIS A 68 8.86 -6.17 -0.93
C HIS A 68 10.33 -5.89 -0.56
N GLN A 69 10.58 -4.88 0.28
CA GLN A 69 11.92 -4.60 0.79
C GLN A 69 11.93 -4.70 2.30
N ARG A 70 12.72 -5.65 2.80
CA ARG A 70 13.02 -5.74 4.22
C ARG A 70 13.90 -4.55 4.60
N LYS A 71 13.64 -3.93 5.75
CA LYS A 71 14.64 -3.08 6.41
C LYS A 71 15.80 -3.99 6.81
N TYR A 72 16.88 -3.96 6.06
CA TYR A 72 18.13 -4.53 6.54
C TYR A 72 18.72 -3.54 7.54
N SER A 73 18.71 -3.92 8.81
CA SER A 73 19.57 -3.29 9.82
C SER A 73 20.98 -3.82 9.56
N GLY A 74 21.89 -2.94 9.16
CA GLY A 74 23.32 -3.22 9.19
C GLY A 74 23.84 -3.23 10.62
#